data_AF-A0A2V5R392-F1
#
_entry.id   AF-A0A2V5R392-F1
#
_cell.length_a   1.000
_cell.length_b   1.000
_cell.length_c   1.000
_cell.angle_alpha   90.00
_cell.angle_beta   90.00
_cell.angle_gamma   90.00
#
_symmetry.space_group_name_H-M   'P 1'
#
loop_
_entity.id
_entity.type
_entity.pdbx_description
1 polymer ?
#
loop_
_entity_poly.entity_id
_entity_poly.type
_entity_poly.pdbx_seq_one_letter_code
_entity_poly.pdbx_strand_id
1 'polypeptide(L)'
;TALVNALQTRSAVVLQKSLREGFGLTVAEAMWKGRAVIGGNVGGIRYQIEDGVDGFLVSSSEEAAERIVRLLKDEKLRKEMGRKAHETVRKEFLLTRYAEEYLDLFGAFG
;
A
#
# COMPACT_ATOMS: atom_id res chain seq x y z
N THR A 1 -5.43 -17.50 -7.04
CA THR A 1 -5.54 -16.07 -7.37
C THR A 1 -6.91 -15.47 -7.05
N ALA A 2 -8.04 -16.10 -7.38
CA ALA A 2 -9.38 -15.58 -7.05
C ALA A 2 -9.64 -15.37 -5.55
N LEU A 3 -9.18 -16.30 -4.70
CA LEU A 3 -9.34 -16.20 -3.24
C LEU A 3 -8.62 -14.98 -2.64
N VAL A 4 -7.35 -14.76 -3.01
CA VAL A 4 -6.55 -13.63 -2.50
C VAL A 4 -7.18 -12.30 -2.89
N ASN A 5 -7.63 -12.18 -4.15
CA ASN A 5 -8.32 -10.99 -4.61
C ASN A 5 -9.63 -10.75 -3.83
N ALA A 6 -10.44 -11.79 -3.64
CA ALA A 6 -11.69 -11.69 -2.90
C ALA A 6 -11.47 -11.28 -1.43
N LEU A 7 -10.46 -11.86 -0.77
CA LEU A 7 -10.11 -11.51 0.60
C LEU A 7 -9.66 -10.05 0.69
N GLN A 8 -8.68 -9.63 -0.11
CA GLN A 8 -8.19 -8.25 -0.09
C GLN A 8 -9.31 -7.25 -0.42
N THR A 9 -10.18 -7.55 -1.39
CA THR A 9 -11.31 -6.68 -1.77
C THR A 9 -12.40 -6.61 -0.69
N ARG A 10 -12.53 -7.63 0.17
CA ARG A 10 -13.52 -7.62 1.27
C ARG A 10 -12.94 -7.16 2.60
N SER A 11 -11.63 -7.05 2.73
CA SER A 11 -10.97 -6.54 3.92
C SER A 11 -11.34 -5.08 4.20
N ALA A 12 -11.55 -4.75 5.47
CA ALA A 12 -11.62 -3.36 5.93
C ALA A 12 -10.21 -2.74 6.01
N VAL A 13 -9.25 -3.51 6.51
CA VAL A 13 -7.85 -3.11 6.71
C VAL A 13 -6.95 -4.24 6.22
N VAL A 14 -5.84 -3.93 5.56
CA VAL A 14 -4.78 -4.89 5.23
C VAL A 14 -3.53 -4.53 6.04
N LEU A 15 -2.93 -5.53 6.70
CA LEU A 15 -1.71 -5.36 7.49
C LEU A 15 -0.55 -6.08 6.80
N GLN A 16 0.54 -5.36 6.54
CA GLN A 16 1.82 -5.91 6.07
C GLN A 16 2.95 -5.47 7.02
N LYS A 17 2.96 -6.00 8.25
CA LYS A 17 3.94 -5.64 9.29
C LYS A 17 5.23 -6.47 9.22
N SER A 18 5.84 -6.57 8.04
CA SER A 18 7.10 -7.29 7.84
C SER A 18 8.22 -6.73 8.74
N LEU A 19 9.16 -7.58 9.20
CA LEU A 19 10.38 -7.14 9.90
C LEU A 19 11.49 -6.77 8.92
N ARG A 20 11.47 -7.39 7.74
CA ARG A 20 12.34 -7.12 6.59
C ARG A 20 11.50 -7.32 5.35
N GLU A 21 11.59 -6.42 4.39
CA GLU A 21 10.83 -6.48 3.15
C GLU A 21 11.65 -5.92 2.00
N GLY A 22 11.47 -6.51 0.81
CA GLY A 22 11.98 -5.96 -0.44
C GLY A 22 11.12 -4.78 -0.86
N PHE A 23 10.36 -4.92 -1.95
CA PHE A 23 9.36 -3.92 -2.32
C PHE A 23 8.08 -4.08 -1.49
N GLY A 24 7.48 -5.29 -1.50
CA GLY A 24 6.22 -5.59 -0.83
C GLY A 24 5.00 -5.38 -1.73
N LEU A 25 4.88 -6.16 -2.81
CA LEU A 25 3.78 -6.04 -3.79
C LEU A 25 2.38 -6.20 -3.18
N THR A 26 2.25 -6.93 -2.07
CA THR A 26 0.98 -7.09 -1.37
C THR A 26 0.43 -5.78 -0.82
N VAL A 27 1.30 -4.79 -0.55
CA VAL A 27 0.92 -3.42 -0.18
C VAL A 27 0.29 -2.73 -1.38
N ALA A 28 0.99 -2.64 -2.52
CA ALA A 28 0.46 -2.08 -3.76
C ALA A 28 -0.84 -2.77 -4.21
N GLU A 29 -0.97 -4.08 -4.06
CA GLU A 29 -2.20 -4.81 -4.40
C GLU A 29 -3.41 -4.40 -3.54
N ALA A 30 -3.18 -4.15 -2.25
CA ALA A 30 -4.22 -3.73 -1.32
C ALA A 30 -4.60 -2.25 -1.54
N MET A 31 -3.59 -1.40 -1.73
CA MET A 31 -3.76 0.00 -2.11
C MET A 31 -4.53 0.12 -3.44
N TRP A 32 -4.18 -0.69 -4.45
CA TRP A 32 -4.91 -0.78 -5.73
C TRP A 32 -6.38 -1.14 -5.55
N LYS A 33 -6.71 -1.96 -4.55
CA LYS A 33 -8.11 -2.33 -4.23
C LYS A 33 -8.83 -1.30 -3.37
N GLY A 34 -8.23 -0.13 -3.16
CA GLY A 34 -8.77 0.95 -2.35
C GLY A 34 -8.91 0.59 -0.88
N ARG A 35 -8.03 -0.28 -0.37
CA ARG A 35 -8.05 -0.70 1.04
C ARG A 35 -7.12 0.18 1.86
N ALA A 36 -7.52 0.50 3.09
CA ALA A 36 -6.61 1.10 4.04
C ALA A 36 -5.51 0.08 4.41
N VAL A 37 -4.25 0.49 4.29
CA VAL A 37 -3.09 -0.37 4.55
C VAL A 37 -2.33 0.13 5.78
N ILE A 38 -1.89 -0.82 6.61
CA ILE A 38 -0.93 -0.59 7.67
C ILE A 38 0.33 -1.38 7.32
N GLY A 39 1.44 -0.70 7.09
CA GLY A 39 2.71 -1.28 6.68
C GLY A 39 3.77 -1.16 7.76
N GLY A 40 4.69 -2.13 7.82
CA GLY A 40 5.90 -1.99 8.63
C GLY A 40 6.79 -0.87 8.10
N ASN A 41 7.40 -0.09 8.98
CA ASN A 41 8.34 0.98 8.64
C ASN A 41 9.72 0.42 8.21
N VAL A 42 9.74 -0.42 7.17
CA VAL A 42 10.93 -1.13 6.69
C VAL A 42 10.91 -1.26 5.16
N GLY A 43 12.10 -1.41 4.57
CA GLY A 43 12.24 -1.76 3.14
C GLY A 43 11.49 -0.82 2.21
N GLY A 44 10.91 -1.40 1.16
CA GLY A 44 10.14 -0.73 0.12
C GLY A 44 8.71 -0.38 0.51
N ILE A 45 8.20 -0.89 1.63
CA ILE A 45 6.88 -0.50 2.16
C ILE A 45 6.85 1.01 2.45
N ARG A 46 7.95 1.57 2.95
CA ARG A 46 8.11 3.01 3.24
C ARG A 46 8.04 3.90 2.00
N TYR A 47 8.38 3.36 0.84
CA TYR A 47 8.30 4.09 -0.43
C TYR A 47 6.91 3.97 -1.08
N GLN A 48 6.12 2.98 -0.66
CA GLN A 48 4.74 2.81 -1.14
C GLN A 48 3.71 3.61 -0.34
N ILE A 49 3.96 3.86 0.95
CA ILE A 49 2.99 4.48 1.88
C ILE A 49 3.46 5.87 2.32
N GLU A 50 2.62 6.87 2.11
CA GLU A 50 2.68 8.18 2.75
C GLU A 50 1.91 8.13 4.09
N ASP A 51 2.65 8.13 5.20
CA ASP A 51 2.08 7.92 6.54
C ASP A 51 0.97 8.93 6.88
N GLY A 52 -0.20 8.40 7.26
CA GLY A 52 -1.38 9.17 7.61
C GLY A 52 -2.19 9.69 6.42
N VAL A 53 -1.70 9.55 5.19
CA VAL A 53 -2.36 10.03 3.98
C VAL A 53 -3.03 8.89 3.24
N ASP A 54 -2.25 7.91 2.79
CA ASP A 54 -2.71 6.77 1.99
C ASP A 54 -2.49 5.41 2.68
N GLY A 55 -1.91 5.43 3.88
CA GLY A 55 -1.78 4.30 4.77
C GLY A 55 -1.23 4.72 6.11
N PHE A 56 -0.81 3.75 6.93
CA PHE A 56 -0.02 4.01 8.13
C PHE A 56 1.28 3.20 8.12
N LEU A 57 2.37 3.83 8.52
CA LEU A 57 3.63 3.16 8.82
C LEU A 57 3.72 2.91 10.32
N VAL A 58 4.09 1.69 10.69
CA VAL A 58 4.20 1.27 12.10
C VAL A 58 5.50 0.52 12.36
N SER A 59 6.02 0.65 13.57
CA SER A 59 7.28 0.04 14.00
C SER A 59 7.09 -1.01 15.11
N SER A 60 5.90 -1.07 15.73
CA SER A 60 5.57 -2.03 16.79
C SER A 60 4.20 -2.69 16.62
N SER A 61 3.93 -3.74 17.40
CA SER A 61 2.61 -4.38 17.47
C SER A 61 1.55 -3.47 18.08
N GLU A 62 1.97 -2.63 19.03
CA GLU A 62 1.11 -1.71 19.77
C GLU A 62 0.62 -0.60 18.83
N GLU A 63 1.52 -0.01 18.05
CA GLU A 63 1.17 0.96 17.01
C GLU A 63 0.24 0.32 15.97
N ALA A 64 0.56 -0.89 15.50
CA ALA A 64 -0.29 -1.59 14.54
C ALA A 64 -1.71 -1.79 15.09
N ALA A 65 -1.84 -2.23 16.34
CA ALA A 65 -3.13 -2.41 17.00
C ALA A 65 -3.91 -1.10 17.12
N GLU A 66 -3.26 -0.01 17.53
CA GLU A 66 -3.86 1.32 17.61
C GLU A 66 -4.42 1.78 16.25
N ARG A 67 -3.62 1.63 15.18
CA ARG A 67 -4.04 2.02 13.82
C ARG A 67 -5.18 1.15 13.29
N ILE A 68 -5.18 -0.15 13.59
CA ILE A 68 -6.30 -1.04 13.26
C ILE A 68 -7.57 -0.54 13.94
N VAL A 69 -7.54 -0.30 15.25
CA VAL A 69 -8.71 0.16 16.01
C VAL A 69 -9.21 1.50 15.48
N ARG A 70 -8.32 2.44 15.16
CA ARG A 70 -8.68 3.74 14.58
C ARG A 70 -9.43 3.58 13.25
N LEU A 71 -8.92 2.76 12.33
CA LEU A 71 -9.54 2.53 11.02
C LEU A 71 -10.85 1.73 11.10
N LEU A 72 -11.02 0.88 12.12
CA LEU A 72 -12.27 0.17 12.34
C LEU A 72 -13.35 1.09 12.94
N LYS A 73 -12.96 2.04 13.79
CA LYS A 73 -13.88 3.01 14.41
C LYS A 73 -14.28 4.17 13.48
N ASP A 74 -13.38 4.60 12.59
CA ASP A 74 -13.63 5.70 11.67
C ASP A 74 -13.69 5.20 10.22
N GLU A 75 -14.91 4.84 9.79
CA GLU A 75 -15.16 4.38 8.42
C GLU A 75 -14.85 5.47 7.37
N LYS A 76 -15.06 6.76 7.69
CA LYS A 76 -14.82 7.87 6.76
C LYS A 76 -13.32 7.99 6.49
N LEU A 77 -12.51 8.01 7.54
CA LEU A 77 -11.05 7.99 7.44
C LEU A 77 -10.58 6.78 6.64
N ARG A 78 -11.09 5.58 6.96
CA ARG A 78 -10.72 4.33 6.26
C ARG A 78 -11.00 4.40 4.76
N LYS A 79 -12.18 4.87 4.36
CA LYS A 79 -12.55 5.01 2.94
C LYS A 79 -11.72 6.05 2.23
N GLU A 80 -11.48 7.20 2.87
CA GLU A 80 -10.68 8.27 2.28
C GLU A 80 -9.22 7.86 2.10
N MET A 81 -8.63 7.21 3.11
CA MET A 81 -7.28 6.65 3.04
C MET A 81 -7.17 5.61 1.93
N GLY A 82 -8.13 4.69 1.83
CA GLY A 82 -8.18 3.70 0.75
C GLY A 82 -8.28 4.34 -0.64
N ARG A 83 -9.06 5.41 -0.79
CA ARG A 83 -9.16 6.17 -2.05
C ARG A 83 -7.82 6.79 -2.44
N LYS A 84 -7.13 7.41 -1.48
CA LYS A 84 -5.79 7.98 -1.69
C LYS A 84 -4.77 6.91 -2.05
N ALA A 85 -4.82 5.76 -1.38
CA ALA A 85 -3.97 4.60 -1.67
C ALA A 85 -4.13 4.12 -3.12
N HIS A 86 -5.37 4.04 -3.60
CA HIS A 86 -5.64 3.69 -5.00
C HIS A 86 -4.99 4.68 -5.96
N GLU A 87 -5.13 5.98 -5.69
CA GLU A 87 -4.55 7.04 -6.52
C GLU A 87 -3.01 7.03 -6.50
N THR A 88 -2.37 6.72 -5.37
CA THR A 88 -0.91 6.56 -5.27
C THR A 88 -0.43 5.44 -6.19
N VAL A 89 -1.03 4.24 -6.09
CA VAL A 89 -0.64 3.11 -6.96
C VAL A 89 -0.88 3.39 -8.42
N ARG A 90 -2.01 4.03 -8.75
CA ARG A 90 -2.36 4.39 -10.12
C ARG A 90 -1.29 5.29 -10.77
N LYS A 91 -0.67 6.18 -10.00
CA LYS A 91 0.34 7.14 -10.50
C LYS A 91 1.74 6.55 -10.55
N GLU A 92 2.12 5.80 -9.52
CA GLU A 92 3.53 5.49 -9.27
C GLU A 92 3.90 4.02 -9.55
N PHE A 93 2.96 3.07 -9.43
CA PHE A 93 3.32 1.64 -9.32
C PHE A 93 2.62 0.74 -10.34
N LEU A 94 2.12 1.31 -11.44
CA LEU A 94 1.57 0.53 -12.55
C LEU A 94 2.66 -0.01 -13.48
N LEU A 95 2.42 -1.18 -14.06
CA LEU A 95 3.32 -1.79 -15.04
C LEU A 95 3.61 -0.88 -16.24
N THR A 96 2.64 -0.07 -16.65
CA THR A 96 2.80 0.90 -17.76
C THR A 96 3.86 1.94 -17.42
N ARG A 97 3.85 2.46 -16.18
CA ARG A 97 4.86 3.42 -15.70
C ARG A 97 6.24 2.78 -15.67
N TYR A 98 6.32 1.54 -15.17
CA TYR A 98 7.57 0.78 -15.14
C TYR A 98 8.12 0.53 -16.55
N ALA A 99 7.25 0.22 -17.53
CA ALA A 99 7.65 0.06 -18.92
C ALA A 99 8.17 1.36 -19.54
N GLU A 100 7.52 2.50 -19.28
CA GLU A 100 7.97 3.83 -19.70
C GLU A 100 9.37 4.14 -19.15
N GLU A 101 9.61 3.93 -17.84
CA GLU A 101 10.92 4.15 -17.21
C GLU A 101 12.03 3.28 -17.82
N TYR A 102 11.73 2.04 -18.20
CA TYR A 102 12.67 1.17 -18.90
C TYR A 102 12.98 1.65 -20.31
N LEU A 103 11.97 2.12 -21.04
CA LEU A 103 12.16 2.68 -22.39
C LEU A 103 13.01 3.95 -22.34
N ASP A 104 12.76 4.84 -21.38
CA ASP A 104 13.56 6.04 -21.17
C ASP A 104 15.02 5.69 -20.82
N LEU A 105 15.23 4.70 -19.96
CA LEU A 105 16.56 4.21 -19.62
C LEU A 105 17.31 3.67 -20.84
N PHE A 106 16.67 2.83 -21.67
CA PHE A 106 17.30 2.32 -22.89
C PHE A 106 17.56 3.43 -23.92
N GLY A 107 16.64 4.40 -24.02
CA GLY A 107 16.81 5.58 -24.88
C GLY A 107 17.98 6.48 -24.46
N ALA A 108 18.33 6.53 -23.17
CA ALA A 108 19.46 7.30 -22.66
C ALA A 108 20.84 6.71 -23.01
N PHE A 109 20.90 5.44 -23.45
CA PHE A 109 22.14 4.77 -23.88
C PHE A 109 22.26 4.65 -25.41
N GLY A 110 21.27 5.11 -26.18
CA GLY A 110 21.29 5.17 -27.65
C GLY A 110 21.73 6.54 -28.16
#